data_AF-A0A8H9IL78-F1
#
_entry.id   AF-A0A8H9IL78-F1
#
_cell.length_a   1.000
_cell.length_b   1.000
_cell.length_c   1.000
_cell.angle_alpha   90.00
_cell.angle_beta   90.00
_cell.angle_gamma   90.00
#
_symmetry.space_group_name_H-M   'P 1'
#
loop_
_entity.id
_entity.type
_entity.pdbx_description
1 polymer ?
#
loop_
_entity_poly.entity_id
_entity_poly.type
_entity_poly.pdbx_seq_one_letter_code
_entity_poly.pdbx_strand_id
1 'polypeptide(L)'
;MPLPVQGFKAHQLDGVFQNTYVNQYVKYVIGYVKVMPTISQLVRKPREVSRVSSKSPALENCPQRRGVCTRVYTTTPKKPNSALRKVAKVRLTNGFEIISGRSRPWWSC
;
A
#
# COMPACT_ATOMS: atom_id res chain seq x y z
N MET A 1 -13.65 23.70 49.17
CA MET A 1 -13.05 22.75 50.14
C MET A 1 -11.71 22.31 49.60
N PRO A 2 -10.58 22.75 50.18
CA PRO A 2 -9.26 22.23 49.85
C PRO A 2 -8.83 21.15 50.86
N LEU A 3 -7.82 20.36 50.48
CA LEU A 3 -6.88 19.48 51.24
C LEU A 3 -6.85 18.03 50.72
N PRO A 4 -5.72 17.28 50.81
CA PRO A 4 -4.39 17.65 51.31
C PRO A 4 -3.22 17.38 50.32
N VAL A 5 -2.14 18.13 50.50
CA VAL A 5 -0.81 17.84 49.98
C VAL A 5 -0.27 16.63 50.75
N GLN A 6 0.04 15.53 50.08
CA GLN A 6 0.82 14.43 50.67
C GLN A 6 2.08 14.23 49.85
N GLY A 7 3.19 14.75 50.39
CA GLY A 7 4.52 14.37 49.97
C GLY A 7 4.77 12.91 50.37
N PHE A 8 5.15 12.08 49.41
CA PHE A 8 5.70 10.76 49.67
C PHE A 8 7.19 10.75 49.30
N LYS A 9 7.96 10.56 50.38
CA LYS A 9 9.41 10.37 50.54
C LYS A 9 10.21 10.00 49.29
N ALA A 10 11.26 10.76 49.03
CA ALA A 10 12.42 10.29 48.28
C ALA A 10 13.13 9.19 49.08
N HIS A 11 12.91 7.94 48.70
CA HIS A 11 13.83 6.86 49.01
C HIS A 11 14.71 6.63 47.78
N GLN A 12 15.96 7.05 47.91
CA GLN A 12 17.06 6.75 47.02
C GLN A 12 17.33 5.23 47.00
N LEU A 13 17.96 4.75 45.91
CA LEU A 13 18.56 3.42 45.66
C LEU A 13 17.56 2.45 44.97
N ASP A 14 17.70 1.98 43.71
CA ASP A 14 18.83 1.93 42.77
C ASP A 14 18.32 2.01 41.30
N GLY A 15 19.11 2.68 40.45
CA GLY A 15 18.74 3.19 39.12
C GLY A 15 18.50 2.17 37.99
N VAL A 16 17.55 1.24 38.15
CA VAL A 16 17.20 0.25 37.11
C VAL A 16 15.81 0.47 36.50
N PHE A 17 14.92 1.22 37.17
CA PHE A 17 13.54 1.44 36.70
C PHE A 17 13.33 2.68 35.81
N GLN A 18 14.39 3.38 35.44
CA GLN A 18 14.36 4.44 34.42
C GLN A 18 14.86 3.96 33.05
N ASN A 19 15.48 2.77 32.98
CA ASN A 19 16.19 2.36 31.77
C ASN A 19 15.30 1.71 30.69
N THR A 20 14.09 1.23 31.00
CA THR A 20 13.17 0.70 29.96
C THR A 20 12.36 1.82 29.31
N TYR A 21 11.88 2.79 30.08
CA TYR A 21 11.14 3.94 29.56
C TYR A 21 12.04 4.88 28.75
N VAL A 22 13.27 5.13 29.21
CA VAL A 22 14.25 5.95 28.46
C VAL A 22 14.74 5.21 27.21
N ASN A 23 14.97 3.90 27.23
CA ASN A 23 15.33 3.16 26.01
C ASN A 23 14.15 3.02 25.04
N GLN A 24 12.91 2.88 25.51
CA GLN A 24 11.73 2.91 24.66
C GLN A 24 11.54 4.29 24.02
N TYR A 25 11.76 5.37 24.77
CA TYR A 25 11.70 6.75 24.28
C TYR A 25 12.85 7.08 23.31
N VAL A 26 14.07 6.63 23.58
CA VAL A 26 15.24 6.80 22.70
C VAL A 26 15.08 5.98 21.42
N LYS A 27 14.52 4.76 21.48
CA LYS A 27 14.19 3.95 20.29
C LYS A 27 13.06 4.57 19.47
N TYR A 28 12.07 5.19 20.13
CA TYR A 28 11.02 5.99 19.48
C TYR A 28 11.68 7.21 18.79
N VAL A 29 12.37 8.08 19.52
CA VAL A 29 13.02 9.29 18.97
C VAL A 29 13.99 8.96 17.82
N ILE A 30 14.84 7.93 17.92
CA ILE A 30 15.75 7.53 16.84
C ILE A 30 14.98 6.98 15.61
N GLY A 31 13.83 6.33 15.82
CA GLY A 31 12.94 5.85 14.75
C GLY A 31 12.14 6.95 14.05
N TYR A 32 11.70 7.99 14.77
CA TYR A 32 10.87 9.08 14.25
C TYR A 32 11.65 10.25 13.61
N VAL A 33 12.98 10.35 13.83
CA VAL A 33 13.81 11.41 13.20
C VAL A 33 14.25 11.03 11.77
N LYS A 34 13.85 9.86 11.25
CA LYS A 34 14.01 9.46 9.84
C LYS A 34 13.02 10.17 8.90
N VAL A 35 12.76 11.46 9.08
CA VAL A 35 11.79 12.23 8.28
C VAL A 35 12.46 13.30 7.40
N MET A 36 13.73 13.65 7.63
CA MET A 36 14.48 14.51 6.72
C MET A 36 15.78 13.83 6.29
N PRO A 37 15.85 13.29 5.05
CA PRO A 37 17.10 12.80 4.53
C PRO A 37 18.07 13.98 4.37
N THR A 38 19.28 13.83 4.88
CA THR A 38 20.32 14.84 4.66
C THR A 38 20.77 14.81 3.19
N ILE A 39 21.31 15.93 2.69
CA ILE A 39 21.81 16.01 1.30
C ILE A 39 22.85 14.92 1.04
N SER A 40 23.74 14.65 2.01
CA SER A 40 24.74 13.58 1.92
C SER A 40 24.14 12.17 1.83
N GLN A 41 22.95 11.93 2.39
CA GLN A 41 22.23 10.66 2.23
C GLN A 41 21.63 10.52 0.83
N LEU A 42 21.09 11.60 0.26
CA LEU A 42 20.55 11.62 -1.10
C LEU A 42 21.65 11.46 -2.17
N VAL A 43 22.85 11.99 -1.91
CA VAL A 43 24.02 11.80 -2.78
C VAL A 43 24.48 10.34 -2.79
N ARG A 44 24.44 9.66 -1.64
CA ARG A 44 24.81 8.23 -1.53
C ARG A 44 23.72 7.29 -2.02
N LYS A 45 22.45 7.67 -1.87
CA LYS A 45 21.26 6.90 -2.26
C LYS A 45 20.21 7.86 -2.85
N PRO A 46 20.14 7.99 -4.18
CA PRO A 46 19.14 8.85 -4.81
C PRO A 46 17.72 8.33 -4.55
N ARG A 47 16.73 9.22 -4.66
CA ARG A 47 15.32 8.81 -4.55
C ARG A 47 14.95 7.95 -5.76
N GLU A 48 14.40 6.78 -5.50
CA GLU A 48 13.87 5.92 -6.55
C GLU A 48 12.43 6.33 -6.88
N VAL A 49 12.13 6.46 -8.17
CA VAL A 49 10.77 6.69 -8.65
C VAL A 49 10.00 5.38 -8.56
N SER A 50 8.80 5.42 -7.97
CA SER A 50 7.92 4.27 -7.94
C SER A 50 7.50 3.88 -9.36
N ARG A 51 7.73 2.62 -9.74
CA ARG A 51 7.32 2.09 -11.04
C ARG A 51 5.83 1.78 -11.00
N VAL A 52 5.03 2.54 -11.75
CA VAL A 52 3.58 2.28 -11.89
C VAL A 52 3.34 1.42 -13.13
N SER A 53 2.73 0.25 -12.94
CA SER A 53 2.28 -0.60 -14.06
C SER A 53 0.93 -0.13 -14.59
N SER A 54 0.76 -0.11 -15.91
CA SER A 54 -0.53 0.20 -16.53
C SER A 54 -1.57 -0.89 -16.24
N LYS A 55 -2.84 -0.49 -16.03
CA LYS A 55 -3.96 -1.41 -15.79
C LYS A 55 -4.32 -2.24 -17.05
N SER A 56 -3.89 -1.77 -18.22
CA SER A 56 -4.16 -2.35 -19.53
C SER A 56 -2.87 -2.45 -20.36
N PRO A 57 -1.96 -3.38 -20.03
CA PRO A 57 -0.68 -3.54 -20.75
C PRO A 57 -0.87 -3.99 -22.20
N ALA A 58 -1.94 -4.75 -22.47
CA ALA A 58 -2.22 -5.31 -23.80
C ALA A 58 -2.56 -4.26 -24.88
N LEU A 59 -2.79 -2.99 -24.50
CA LEU A 59 -3.06 -1.90 -25.43
C LEU A 59 -1.80 -1.18 -25.91
N GLU A 60 -0.63 -1.38 -25.27
CA GLU A 60 0.67 -0.78 -25.65
C GLU A 60 0.54 0.70 -26.08
N ASN A 61 0.00 1.53 -25.19
CA ASN A 61 -0.22 2.99 -25.39
C ASN A 61 -1.16 3.38 -26.54
N CYS A 62 -1.82 2.43 -27.22
CA CYS A 62 -2.92 2.73 -28.14
C CYS A 62 -4.23 2.91 -27.35
N PRO A 63 -5.09 3.89 -27.70
CA PRO A 63 -6.37 4.07 -27.03
C PRO A 63 -7.33 2.91 -27.26
N GLN A 64 -7.30 2.31 -28.45
CA GLN A 64 -8.17 1.20 -28.84
C GLN A 64 -7.41 0.28 -29.80
N ARG A 65 -7.71 -1.02 -29.76
CA ARG A 65 -7.15 -2.01 -30.70
C ARG A 65 -8.25 -2.94 -31.21
N ARG A 66 -8.18 -3.31 -32.48
CA ARG A 66 -9.07 -4.30 -33.09
C ARG A 66 -8.74 -5.69 -32.53
N GLY A 67 -9.77 -6.49 -32.35
CA GLY A 67 -9.62 -7.89 -31.97
C GLY A 67 -10.78 -8.75 -32.47
N VAL A 68 -10.56 -10.05 -32.49
CA VAL A 68 -11.56 -11.06 -32.88
C VAL A 68 -12.01 -11.80 -31.61
N CYS A 69 -13.31 -12.00 -31.47
CA CYS A 69 -13.87 -12.77 -30.35
C CYS A 69 -13.63 -14.27 -30.56
N THR A 70 -13.00 -14.92 -29.58
CA THR A 70 -12.74 -16.38 -29.63
C THR A 70 -13.79 -17.16 -28.86
N ARG A 71 -14.27 -16.61 -27.73
CA ARG A 71 -15.32 -17.26 -26.92
C ARG A 71 -16.18 -16.24 -26.20
N VAL A 72 -17.49 -16.40 -26.28
CA VAL A 72 -18.47 -15.63 -25.50
C VAL A 72 -19.05 -16.53 -24.43
N TYR A 73 -19.04 -16.10 -23.18
CA TYR A 73 -19.57 -16.86 -22.05
C TYR A 73 -20.03 -15.93 -20.93
N THR A 74 -20.76 -16.47 -19.97
CA THR A 74 -21.19 -15.74 -18.79
C THR A 74 -20.33 -16.13 -17.59
N THR A 75 -20.01 -15.17 -16.74
CA THR A 75 -19.29 -15.41 -15.49
C THR A 75 -20.06 -14.81 -14.32
N THR A 76 -20.11 -15.51 -13.20
CA THR A 76 -20.58 -14.98 -11.92
C THR A 76 -19.46 -14.14 -11.27
N PRO A 77 -19.74 -12.92 -10.77
CA PRO A 77 -18.76 -12.08 -10.11
C PRO A 77 -18.36 -12.66 -8.75
N LYS A 78 -17.28 -12.13 -8.17
CA LYS A 78 -16.91 -12.45 -6.79
C LYS A 78 -18.00 -11.92 -5.83
N LYS A 79 -18.25 -12.67 -4.75
CA LYS A 79 -19.07 -12.21 -3.60
C LYS A 79 -18.59 -10.81 -3.18
N PRO A 80 -19.46 -9.84 -2.85
CA PRO A 80 -20.89 -9.92 -2.46
C PRO A 80 -21.91 -9.90 -3.61
N ASN A 81 -21.46 -9.76 -4.86
CA ASN A 81 -22.38 -9.55 -5.97
C ASN A 81 -22.92 -10.89 -6.50
N SER A 82 -24.19 -10.94 -6.86
CA SER A 82 -24.84 -12.08 -7.52
C SER A 82 -25.49 -11.59 -8.83
N ALA A 83 -24.84 -11.85 -9.96
CA ALA A 83 -25.37 -11.53 -11.29
C ALA A 83 -24.63 -12.33 -12.36
N LEU A 84 -25.23 -12.52 -13.53
CA LEU A 84 -24.51 -13.05 -14.70
C LEU A 84 -23.90 -11.91 -15.50
N ARG A 85 -22.57 -11.89 -15.64
CA ARG A 85 -21.86 -10.90 -16.47
C ARG A 85 -21.53 -11.53 -17.82
N LYS A 86 -21.99 -10.90 -18.91
CA LYS A 86 -21.63 -11.28 -20.27
C LYS A 86 -20.18 -10.86 -20.53
N VAL A 87 -19.34 -11.83 -20.84
CA VAL A 87 -17.88 -11.65 -20.98
C VAL A 87 -17.43 -12.30 -22.28
N ALA A 88 -16.45 -11.69 -22.96
CA ALA A 88 -15.87 -12.26 -24.16
C ALA A 88 -14.34 -12.39 -24.02
N LYS A 89 -13.81 -13.51 -24.50
CA LYS A 89 -12.38 -13.64 -24.81
C LYS A 89 -12.13 -13.08 -26.19
N VAL A 90 -11.18 -12.16 -26.29
CA VAL A 90 -10.84 -11.43 -27.51
C VAL A 90 -9.35 -11.55 -27.75
N ARG A 91 -8.97 -11.96 -28.96
CA ARG A 91 -7.59 -11.94 -29.43
C ARG A 91 -7.34 -10.64 -30.19
N LEU A 92 -6.43 -9.82 -29.68
CA LEU A 92 -6.05 -8.54 -30.28
C LEU A 92 -5.05 -8.75 -31.42
N THR A 93 -4.88 -7.74 -32.28
CA THR A 93 -3.95 -7.79 -33.42
C THR A 93 -2.48 -7.97 -33.02
N ASN A 94 -2.10 -7.57 -31.81
CA ASN A 94 -0.76 -7.81 -31.24
C ASN A 94 -0.57 -9.25 -30.71
N GLY A 95 -1.53 -10.15 -30.93
CA GLY A 95 -1.45 -11.56 -30.54
C GLY A 95 -1.85 -11.84 -29.09
N PHE A 96 -2.14 -10.82 -28.29
CA PHE A 96 -2.57 -11.00 -26.90
C PHE A 96 -4.03 -11.43 -26.82
N GLU A 97 -4.31 -12.40 -25.93
CA GLU A 97 -5.67 -12.80 -25.59
C GLU A 97 -6.11 -12.11 -24.29
N ILE A 98 -7.15 -11.29 -24.41
CA ILE A 98 -7.72 -10.53 -23.29
C ILE A 98 -9.16 -10.95 -23.01
N ILE A 99 -9.64 -10.63 -21.81
CA ILE A 99 -11.02 -10.82 -21.42
C ILE A 99 -11.69 -9.45 -21.37
N SER A 100 -12.62 -9.17 -22.27
CA SER A 100 -13.39 -7.93 -22.29
C SER A 100 -14.62 -8.04 -21.36
N GLY A 101 -14.92 -6.96 -20.63
CA GLY A 101 -16.09 -6.89 -19.75
C GLY A 101 -15.87 -7.33 -18.30
N ARG A 102 -14.63 -7.67 -17.90
CA ARG A 102 -14.28 -7.87 -16.48
C ARG A 102 -13.87 -6.53 -15.87
N SER A 103 -14.75 -5.89 -15.10
CA SER A 103 -14.30 -4.84 -14.19
C SER A 103 -13.44 -5.49 -13.10
N ARG A 104 -12.19 -5.03 -12.94
CA ARG A 104 -11.40 -5.41 -11.76
C ARG A 104 -12.10 -4.84 -10.51
N PRO A 105 -12.10 -5.55 -9.37
CA PRO A 105 -12.70 -5.05 -8.14
C PRO A 105 -12.13 -3.68 -7.76
N TRP A 106 -12.98 -2.80 -7.22
CA TRP A 106 -12.64 -1.44 -6.79
C TRP A 106 -11.54 -1.36 -5.70
N TRP A 107 -11.19 -2.49 -5.08
CA TRP A 107 -10.20 -2.59 -4.01
C TRP A 107 -8.75 -2.76 -4.49
N SER A 108 -8.48 -2.61 -5.79
CA SER A 108 -7.13 -2.78 -6.37
C SER A 108 -6.49 -1.45 -6.79
N CYS A 109 -6.81 -0.35 -6.09
CA CYS A 109 -6.11 0.91 -6.25
C CYS A 109 -4.93 0.99 -5.28
#